data_AF-A0A832I1B1-F1
#
_entry.id   AF-A0A832I1B1-F1
#
_cell.length_a   1.000
_cell.length_b   1.000
_cell.length_c   1.000
_cell.angle_alpha   90.00
_cell.angle_beta   90.00
_cell.angle_gamma   90.00
#
_symmetry.space_group_name_H-M   'P 1'
#
loop_
_entity.id
_entity.type
_entity.pdbx_description
1 polymer ?
#
loop_
_entity_poly.entity_id
_entity_poly.type
_entity_poly.pdbx_seq_one_letter_code
_entity_poly.pdbx_strand_id
1 'polypeptide(L)'
;MIRPAPCALAPALAVAAFLFAVPPAPARAAAPADSARVRAAQTGTLAPDRLQHASLSLALGLGAGIATDAPAAALATPLALGLVKEWADRRRGGRFDPADLAAGLAGAGLAVAAVAALRR
;
A
#
# COMPACT_ATOMS: atom_id res chain seq x y z
N MET A 1 -8.91 -38.32 -1.79
CA MET A 1 -7.74 -37.86 -0.99
C MET A 1 -7.22 -36.58 -1.61
N ILE A 2 -7.52 -35.41 -1.04
CA ILE A 2 -7.02 -34.11 -1.52
C ILE A 2 -5.95 -33.67 -0.53
N ARG A 3 -4.67 -33.71 -0.93
CA ARG A 3 -3.57 -33.10 -0.17
C ARG A 3 -3.59 -31.60 -0.47
N PRO A 4 -3.65 -30.70 0.53
CA PRO A 4 -3.49 -29.27 0.29
C PRO A 4 -2.06 -29.00 -0.19
N ALA A 5 -1.91 -28.28 -1.29
CA ALA A 5 -0.61 -27.94 -1.85
C ALA A 5 0.19 -27.05 -0.87
N PRO A 6 1.42 -27.39 -0.49
CA PRO A 6 2.24 -26.62 0.45
C PRO A 6 2.79 -25.29 -0.12
N CYS A 7 2.38 -24.89 -1.33
CA CYS A 7 3.04 -23.83 -2.10
C CYS A 7 2.57 -22.39 -1.79
N ALA A 8 1.51 -22.19 -1.00
CA ALA A 8 0.99 -20.86 -0.70
C ALA A 8 1.68 -20.16 0.49
N LEU A 9 2.47 -20.90 1.28
CA LEU A 9 3.12 -20.38 2.50
C LEU A 9 4.39 -19.56 2.21
N ALA A 10 5.15 -19.94 1.17
CA ALA A 10 6.39 -19.28 0.80
C ALA A 10 6.23 -17.80 0.39
N PRO A 11 5.27 -17.41 -0.48
CA PRO A 11 5.11 -16.01 -0.87
C PRO A 11 4.62 -15.14 0.29
N ALA A 12 3.73 -15.66 1.15
CA ALA A 12 3.24 -14.93 2.33
C ALA A 12 4.36 -14.65 3.34
N LEU A 13 5.28 -15.61 3.53
CA LEU A 13 6.45 -15.45 4.41
C LEU A 13 7.46 -14.45 3.84
N ALA A 14 7.64 -14.41 2.52
CA ALA A 14 8.54 -13.47 1.85
C ALA A 14 8.04 -12.02 1.93
N VAL A 15 6.73 -11.79 1.79
CA VAL A 15 6.12 -10.46 1.98
C VAL A 15 6.23 -10.02 3.44
N ALA A 16 5.98 -10.91 4.40
CA ALA A 16 6.17 -10.62 5.81
C ALA A 16 7.64 -10.27 6.13
N ALA A 17 8.60 -11.03 5.61
CA ALA A 17 10.02 -10.77 5.81
C ALA A 17 10.45 -9.40 5.24
N PHE A 18 9.93 -9.01 4.06
CA PHE A 18 10.24 -7.70 3.47
C PHE A 18 9.67 -6.53 4.30
N LEU A 19 8.47 -6.68 4.87
CA LEU A 19 7.83 -5.65 5.69
C LEU A 19 8.52 -5.41 7.05
N PHE A 20 9.22 -6.42 7.60
CA PHE A 20 9.86 -6.34 8.92
C PHE A 20 11.40 -6.18 8.86
N ALA A 21 12.02 -6.20 7.68
CA ALA A 21 13.48 -6.19 7.54
C ALA A 21 14.14 -4.80 7.71
N VAL A 22 13.38 -3.71 7.88
CA VAL A 22 13.95 -2.38 8.07
C VAL A 22 13.98 -2.04 9.56
N PRO A 23 15.16 -2.06 10.22
CA PRO A 23 15.26 -1.60 11.60
C PRO A 23 14.94 -0.10 11.67
N PRO A 24 14.14 0.36 12.65
CA PRO A 24 13.89 1.78 12.81
C PRO A 24 15.22 2.48 13.14
N ALA A 25 15.56 3.51 12.38
CA ALA A 25 16.72 4.34 12.68
C ALA A 25 16.58 4.98 14.07
N PRO A 26 17.68 5.16 14.83
CA PRO A 26 17.62 5.80 16.14
C PRO A 26 17.07 7.21 16.02
N ALA A 27 16.01 7.51 16.79
CA ALA A 27 15.35 8.81 16.79
C ALA A 27 16.28 9.87 17.42
N ARG A 28 17.02 10.61 16.59
CA ARG A 28 17.70 11.84 17.02
C ARG A 28 16.64 12.95 17.06
N ALA A 29 16.55 13.68 18.18
CA ALA A 29 15.66 14.84 18.29
C ALA A 29 16.06 15.88 17.23
N ALA A 30 15.21 16.06 16.22
CA ALA A 30 15.44 16.99 15.13
C ALA A 30 15.20 18.43 15.61
N ALA A 31 16.04 19.38 15.16
CA ALA A 31 15.82 20.79 15.48
C ALA A 31 14.54 21.31 14.79
N PRO A 32 13.84 22.32 15.34
CA PRO A 32 12.57 22.81 14.78
C PRO A 32 12.62 23.25 13.32
N ALA A 33 13.78 23.79 12.89
CA ALA A 33 14.03 24.18 11.50
C ALA A 33 14.15 22.98 10.54
N ASP A 34 14.68 21.85 11.03
CA ASP A 34 14.73 20.59 10.27
C ASP A 34 13.30 20.06 10.09
N SER A 35 12.44 20.21 11.09
CA SER A 35 11.05 19.75 11.04
C SER A 35 10.22 20.48 9.99
N ALA A 36 10.47 21.78 9.76
CA ALA A 36 9.74 22.56 8.76
C ALA A 36 10.13 22.20 7.32
N ARG A 37 11.44 22.02 7.06
CA ARG A 37 11.94 21.57 5.75
C ARG A 37 11.53 20.13 5.45
N VAL A 38 11.58 19.25 6.45
CA VAL A 38 11.10 17.87 6.33
C VAL A 38 9.60 17.84 6.00
N ARG A 39 8.78 18.63 6.71
CA ARG A 39 7.35 18.74 6.38
C ARG A 39 7.13 19.23 4.95
N ALA A 40 7.83 20.28 4.52
CA ALA A 40 7.70 20.78 3.15
C ALA A 40 8.06 19.73 2.08
N ALA A 41 9.10 18.92 2.33
CA ALA A 41 9.48 17.82 1.44
C ALA A 41 8.51 16.62 1.48
N GLN A 42 7.76 16.46 2.58
CA GLN A 42 6.78 15.40 2.79
C GLN A 42 5.34 15.80 2.41
N THR A 43 5.10 17.06 2.07
CA THR A 43 3.79 17.57 1.67
C THR A 43 3.71 17.78 0.16
N GLY A 44 2.62 17.32 -0.47
CA GLY A 44 2.37 17.50 -1.90
C GLY A 44 1.83 16.24 -2.57
N THR A 45 1.37 16.37 -3.81
CA THR A 45 0.79 15.28 -4.61
C THR A 45 1.82 14.22 -5.02
N LEU A 46 3.09 14.62 -5.15
CA LEU A 46 4.23 13.74 -5.45
C LEU A 46 5.16 13.55 -4.25
N ALA A 47 4.67 13.85 -3.04
CA ALA A 47 5.44 13.57 -1.84
C ALA A 47 5.76 12.07 -1.76
N PRO A 48 6.94 11.68 -1.25
CA PRO A 48 7.38 10.28 -1.19
C PRO A 48 6.34 9.34 -0.57
N ASP A 49 5.62 9.81 0.46
CA ASP A 49 4.57 9.09 1.15
C ASP A 49 3.35 8.76 0.25
N ARG A 50 2.93 9.70 -0.60
CA ARG A 50 1.83 9.47 -1.57
C ARG A 50 2.25 8.48 -2.66
N LEU A 51 3.50 8.57 -3.12
CA LEU A 51 4.05 7.63 -4.09
C LEU A 51 4.14 6.21 -3.51
N GLN A 52 4.43 6.08 -2.22
CA GLN A 52 4.39 4.78 -1.51
C GLN A 52 2.97 4.22 -1.45
N HIS A 53 1.96 5.02 -1.11
CA HIS A 53 0.56 4.58 -1.14
C HIS A 53 0.10 4.14 -2.54
N ALA A 54 0.46 4.91 -3.57
CA ALA A 54 0.12 4.58 -4.95
C ALA A 54 0.81 3.30 -5.42
N SER A 55 2.13 3.16 -5.20
CA SER A 55 2.89 1.98 -5.61
C SER A 55 2.48 0.71 -4.87
N LEU A 56 2.20 0.80 -3.56
CA LEU A 56 1.67 -0.32 -2.79
C LEU A 56 0.30 -0.74 -3.30
N SER A 57 -0.60 0.21 -3.55
CA SER A 57 -1.94 -0.06 -4.06
C SER A 57 -1.91 -0.68 -5.47
N LEU A 58 -0.99 -0.22 -6.32
CA LEU A 58 -0.71 -0.83 -7.62
C LEU A 58 -0.27 -2.28 -7.46
N ALA A 59 0.70 -2.57 -6.61
CA ALA A 59 1.22 -3.92 -6.41
C ALA A 59 0.15 -4.89 -5.86
N LEU A 60 -0.61 -4.46 -4.85
CA LEU A 60 -1.71 -5.24 -4.29
C LEU A 60 -2.82 -5.47 -5.33
N GLY A 61 -3.16 -4.43 -6.09
CA GLY A 61 -4.16 -4.51 -7.15
C GLY A 61 -3.74 -5.48 -8.26
N LEU A 62 -2.50 -5.40 -8.73
CA LEU A 62 -1.97 -6.34 -9.73
C LEU A 62 -2.01 -7.77 -9.21
N GLY A 63 -1.52 -8.00 -7.99
CA GLY A 63 -1.51 -9.33 -7.38
C GLY A 63 -2.92 -9.92 -7.28
N ALA A 64 -3.88 -9.15 -6.75
CA ALA A 64 -5.26 -9.60 -6.62
C ALA A 64 -5.94 -9.80 -7.97
N GLY A 65 -5.79 -8.86 -8.90
CA GLY A 65 -6.43 -8.91 -10.22
C GLY A 65 -5.89 -10.05 -11.09
N ILE A 66 -4.58 -10.29 -11.08
CA ILE A 66 -3.97 -11.42 -11.79
C ILE A 66 -4.39 -12.74 -11.16
N ALA A 67 -4.32 -12.86 -9.84
CA ALA A 67 -4.66 -14.11 -9.14
C ALA A 67 -6.12 -14.53 -9.30
N THR A 68 -7.02 -13.57 -9.53
CA THR A 68 -8.47 -13.80 -9.66
C THR A 68 -8.99 -13.69 -11.09
N ASP A 69 -8.15 -13.30 -12.05
CA ASP A 69 -8.55 -12.86 -13.38
C ASP A 69 -9.70 -11.81 -13.38
N ALA A 70 -9.72 -10.94 -12.36
CA ALA A 70 -10.82 -10.01 -12.15
C ALA A 70 -10.31 -8.57 -11.97
N PRO A 71 -10.54 -7.67 -12.96
CA PRO A 71 -10.17 -6.26 -12.82
C PRO A 71 -10.82 -5.59 -11.60
N ALA A 72 -12.02 -6.00 -11.22
CA ALA A 72 -12.68 -5.51 -10.01
C ALA A 72 -11.90 -5.83 -8.73
N ALA A 73 -11.27 -7.01 -8.65
CA ALA A 73 -10.44 -7.40 -7.50
C ALA A 73 -9.17 -6.54 -7.39
N ALA A 74 -8.65 -6.05 -8.52
CA ALA A 74 -7.51 -5.13 -8.57
C ALA A 74 -7.81 -3.78 -7.91
N LEU A 75 -9.07 -3.36 -7.91
CA LEU A 75 -9.52 -2.15 -7.23
C LEU A 75 -9.96 -2.42 -5.78
N ALA A 76 -10.81 -3.44 -5.60
CA ALA A 76 -11.45 -3.70 -4.32
C ALA A 76 -10.45 -4.05 -3.21
N THR A 77 -9.39 -4.80 -3.55
CA THR A 77 -8.38 -5.25 -2.59
C THR A 77 -7.61 -4.08 -1.95
N PRO A 78 -6.92 -3.22 -2.71
CA PRO A 78 -6.21 -2.09 -2.11
C PRO A 78 -7.17 -1.09 -1.45
N LEU A 79 -8.38 -0.89 -1.99
CA LEU A 79 -9.38 -0.02 -1.35
C LEU A 79 -9.81 -0.51 0.03
N ALA A 80 -10.13 -1.81 0.16
CA ALA A 80 -10.51 -2.39 1.44
C ALA A 80 -9.38 -2.26 2.47
N LEU A 81 -8.14 -2.54 2.05
CA LEU A 81 -6.96 -2.39 2.91
C LEU A 81 -6.72 -0.93 3.33
N GLY A 82 -6.90 0.03 2.42
CA GLY A 82 -6.81 1.46 2.73
C GLY A 82 -7.85 1.89 3.76
N LEU A 83 -9.12 1.46 3.62
CA LEU A 83 -10.16 1.76 4.59
C LEU A 83 -9.91 1.09 5.95
N VAL A 84 -9.38 -0.13 5.96
CA VAL A 84 -8.99 -0.83 7.20
C VAL A 84 -7.83 -0.11 7.90
N LYS A 85 -6.82 0.38 7.17
CA LYS A 85 -5.74 1.22 7.70
C LYS A 85 -6.32 2.45 8.40
N GLU A 86 -7.15 3.19 7.68
CA GLU A 86 -7.77 4.43 8.19
C GLU A 86 -8.61 4.21 9.45
N TRP A 87 -9.34 3.09 9.50
CA TRP A 87 -10.07 2.69 10.69
C TRP A 87 -9.14 2.32 11.86
N ALA A 88 -8.05 1.61 11.59
CA ALA A 88 -7.04 1.27 12.60
C ALA A 88 -6.32 2.51 13.12
N ASP A 89 -6.02 3.48 12.26
CA ASP A 89 -5.39 4.76 12.63
C ASP A 89 -6.30 5.56 13.55
N ARG A 90 -7.59 5.67 13.23
CA ARG A 90 -8.57 6.31 14.11
C ARG A 90 -8.64 5.65 15.49
N ARG A 91 -8.58 4.31 15.56
CA ARG A 91 -8.55 3.58 16.84
C ARG A 91 -7.29 3.87 17.68
N ARG A 92 -6.18 4.23 17.03
CA ARG A 92 -4.91 4.59 17.68
C ARG A 92 -4.79 6.09 17.98
N GLY A 93 -5.85 6.88 17.76
CA GLY A 93 -5.86 8.33 17.95
C GLY A 93 -5.29 9.13 16.78
N GLY A 94 -5.02 8.47 15.65
CA GLY A 94 -4.62 9.10 14.39
C GLY A 94 -5.76 9.83 13.69
N ARG A 95 -5.42 10.59 12.64
CA ARG A 95 -6.38 11.30 11.79
C ARG A 95 -6.50 10.61 10.44
N PHE A 96 -7.69 10.75 9.85
CA PHE A 96 -7.95 10.28 8.51
C PHE A 96 -7.29 11.20 7.48
N ASP A 97 -6.48 10.63 6.58
CA ASP A 97 -5.85 11.39 5.50
C ASP A 97 -6.47 11.07 4.12
N PRO A 98 -7.33 11.95 3.58
CA PRO A 98 -7.97 11.70 2.29
C PRO A 98 -6.98 11.67 1.11
N ALA A 99 -5.80 12.29 1.24
CA ALA A 99 -4.82 12.30 0.18
C ALA A 99 -4.10 10.95 0.04
N ASP A 100 -3.98 10.17 1.11
CA ASP A 100 -3.45 8.80 1.05
C ASP A 100 -4.43 7.88 0.33
N LEU A 101 -5.72 8.02 0.63
CA LEU A 101 -6.76 7.27 -0.05
C LEU A 101 -6.82 7.61 -1.55
N ALA A 102 -6.68 8.88 -1.91
CA ALA A 102 -6.63 9.32 -3.30
C ALA A 102 -5.38 8.77 -4.04
N ALA A 103 -4.22 8.80 -3.39
CA ALA A 103 -3.00 8.21 -3.94
C ALA A 103 -3.14 6.70 -4.15
N GLY A 104 -3.74 5.99 -3.17
CA GLY A 104 -4.03 4.57 -3.29
C GLY A 104 -5.02 4.25 -4.43
N LEU A 105 -6.06 5.07 -4.59
CA LEU A 105 -7.00 4.99 -5.71
C LEU A 105 -6.31 5.14 -7.07
N ALA A 106 -5.36 6.07 -7.20
CA ALA A 106 -4.59 6.24 -8.43
C ALA A 106 -3.78 4.98 -8.76
N GLY A 107 -3.07 4.43 -7.76
CA GLY A 107 -2.33 3.16 -7.91
C GLY A 107 -3.22 1.97 -8.28
N ALA A 108 -4.37 1.83 -7.62
CA ALA A 108 -5.34 0.79 -7.90
C ALA A 108 -5.97 0.94 -9.30
N GLY A 109 -6.24 2.18 -9.74
CA GLY A 109 -6.72 2.46 -11.09
C GLY A 109 -5.73 2.02 -12.18
N LEU A 110 -4.43 2.26 -11.96
CA LEU A 110 -3.37 1.74 -12.83
C LEU A 110 -3.33 0.21 -12.85
N ALA A 111 -3.53 -0.44 -11.69
CA ALA A 111 -3.61 -1.89 -11.61
C ALA A 111 -4.80 -2.45 -12.41
N VAL A 112 -5.99 -1.84 -12.28
CA VAL A 112 -7.18 -2.20 -13.06
C VAL A 112 -6.91 -2.11 -14.55
N ALA A 113 -6.30 -1.01 -15.01
CA ALA A 113 -5.96 -0.82 -16.42
C ALA A 113 -4.98 -1.89 -16.92
N ALA A 114 -3.94 -2.20 -16.15
CA ALA A 114 -2.96 -3.23 -16.48
C ALA A 114 -3.60 -4.64 -16.54
N VAL A 115 -4.40 -5.01 -15.53
CA VAL A 115 -5.10 -6.29 -15.51
C VAL A 115 -6.10 -6.39 -16.67
N ALA A 116 -6.86 -5.33 -16.94
CA ALA A 116 -7.79 -5.31 -18.07
C ALA A 116 -7.09 -5.43 -19.43
N ALA A 117 -5.87 -4.88 -19.56
CA ALA A 117 -5.06 -5.02 -20.76
C ALA A 117 -4.50 -6.45 -20.94
N LEU A 118 -4.08 -7.11 -19.85
CA LEU A 118 -3.57 -8.49 -19.88
C LEU A 118 -4.65 -9.54 -20.25
N ARG A 119 -5.93 -9.19 -20.12
CA ARG A 119 -7.06 -10.07 -20.47
C ARG A 119 -7.48 -9.99 -21.93
N ARG A 120 -6.96 -9.02 -22.69
CA ARG A 120 -7.25 -8.83 -24.12
C ARG A 120 -6.30 -9.64 -24.97
#